data_AF-A0A8T3UQA8-F1
#
_entry.id   AF-A0A8T3UQA8-F1
#
_cell.length_a   1.000
_cell.length_b   1.000
_cell.length_c   1.000
_cell.angle_alpha   90.00
_cell.angle_beta   90.00
_cell.angle_gamma   90.00
#
_symmetry.space_group_name_H-M   'P 1'
#
loop_
_entity.id
_entity.type
_entity.pdbx_description
1 polymer ?
#
loop_
_entity_poly.entity_id
_entity_poly.type
_entity_poly.pdbx_seq_one_letter_code
_entity_poly.pdbx_strand_id
1 'polypeptide(L)'
;AKSVNVSFKTPTRGEIAHLVIDSTGLKVFGEGEWKVKKHGQERRRIWRKLHLAVDSKTHEIICADLSLNNVTDSEAFPGLIRQTHRKIR
;
A
#
# COMPACT_ATOMS: atom_id res chain seq x y z
N ALA A 1 0.85 3.53 17.63
CA ALA A 1 -0.10 3.66 16.50
C ALA A 1 -1.10 2.52 16.60
N LYS A 2 -2.39 2.74 16.33
CA LYS A 2 -3.38 1.66 16.31
C LYS A 2 -3.34 1.01 14.92
N SER A 3 -3.25 -0.31 14.87
CA SER A 3 -3.37 -1.07 13.62
C SER A 3 -4.85 -1.26 13.29
N VAL A 4 -5.21 -1.07 12.02
CA VAL A 4 -6.55 -1.32 11.51
C VAL A 4 -6.43 -2.37 10.43
N ASN A 5 -7.09 -3.51 10.62
CA ASN A 5 -7.15 -4.55 9.59
C ASN A 5 -8.31 -4.22 8.65
N VAL A 6 -7.99 -4.01 7.38
CA VAL A 6 -8.98 -3.81 6.31
C VAL A 6 -9.00 -5.06 5.47
N SER A 7 -10.12 -5.78 5.49
CA SER A 7 -10.35 -6.89 4.57
C SER A 7 -10.97 -6.35 3.28
N PHE A 8 -10.39 -6.74 2.15
CA PHE A 8 -11.00 -6.56 0.84
C PHE A 8 -11.20 -7.93 0.19
N LYS A 9 -12.38 -8.16 -0.38
CA LYS A 9 -12.71 -9.43 -1.03
C LYS A 9 -12.14 -9.42 -2.44
N THR A 10 -11.10 -10.21 -2.66
CA THR A 10 -10.65 -10.51 -4.02
C THR A 10 -11.56 -11.58 -4.63
N PRO A 11 -12.16 -11.35 -5.80
CA PRO A 11 -12.90 -12.40 -6.50
C PRO A 11 -12.01 -13.62 -6.73
N THR A 12 -12.55 -14.81 -6.51
CA THR A 12 -11.86 -16.07 -6.84
C THR A 12 -11.86 -16.27 -8.34
N ARG A 13 -10.83 -15.73 -8.99
CA ARG A 13 -10.50 -16.00 -10.39
C ARG A 13 -9.36 -17.03 -10.47
N GLY A 14 -9.08 -17.53 -11.67
CA GLY A 14 -7.98 -18.46 -11.94
C GLY A 14 -6.59 -17.89 -11.64
N GLU A 15 -5.54 -18.55 -12.15
CA GLU A 15 -4.16 -18.17 -11.89
C GLU A 15 -3.83 -16.73 -12.32
N ILE A 16 -2.96 -16.07 -11.55
CA ILE A 16 -2.41 -14.76 -11.88
C ILE A 16 -1.16 -14.98 -12.74
N ALA A 17 -1.19 -14.52 -14.00
CA ALA A 17 -0.06 -14.63 -14.91
C ALA A 17 1.01 -13.55 -14.65
N HIS A 18 0.57 -12.32 -14.37
CA HIS A 18 1.46 -11.20 -14.08
C HIS A 18 0.89 -10.39 -12.92
N LEU A 19 1.70 -10.24 -11.88
CA LEU A 19 1.39 -9.41 -10.71
C LEU A 19 2.25 -8.15 -10.79
N VAL A 20 1.60 -6.99 -10.86
CA VAL A 20 2.26 -5.69 -10.85
C VAL A 20 2.30 -5.17 -9.42
N ILE A 21 3.46 -4.69 -8.99
CA ILE A 21 3.66 -4.19 -7.64
C ILE A 21 4.25 -2.80 -7.73
N ASP A 22 3.66 -1.88 -6.98
CA ASP A 22 4.17 -0.52 -6.83
C ASP A 22 3.82 0.00 -5.43
N SER A 23 4.58 0.99 -4.95
CA SER A 23 4.28 1.68 -3.70
C SER A 23 4.04 3.15 -3.88
N THR A 24 3.15 3.67 -3.03
CA THR A 24 2.84 5.09 -2.99
C THR A 24 3.00 5.66 -1.58
N GLY A 25 3.37 6.94 -1.49
CA GLY A 25 3.47 7.66 -0.24
C GLY A 25 2.09 8.04 0.28
N LEU A 26 1.74 7.55 1.47
CA LEU A 26 0.50 7.89 2.17
C LEU A 26 0.79 8.82 3.34
N LYS A 27 0.23 10.04 3.31
CA LYS A 27 0.27 10.95 4.46
C LYS A 27 -0.77 10.53 5.49
N VAL A 28 -0.32 10.00 6.63
CA VAL A 28 -1.20 9.50 7.70
C VAL A 28 -1.62 10.62 8.65
N PHE A 29 -0.72 11.54 8.95
CA PHE A 29 -0.97 12.64 9.89
C PHE A 29 -0.13 13.86 9.55
N GLY A 30 -0.59 15.01 10.03
CA GLY A 30 0.09 16.29 9.90
C GLY A 30 -0.54 17.18 8.83
N GLU A 31 0.03 18.37 8.72
CA GLU A 31 -0.67 19.49 8.10
C GLU A 31 -0.68 19.39 6.59
N GLY A 32 -1.80 19.81 5.99
CA GLY A 32 -1.94 19.99 4.55
C GLY A 32 -0.86 20.91 3.99
N GLU A 33 -0.52 20.72 2.72
CA GLU A 33 0.45 21.58 2.03
C GLU A 33 0.01 23.04 2.06
N TRP A 34 -1.29 23.26 1.84
CA TRP A 34 -1.88 24.58 1.89
C TRP A 34 -1.78 25.24 3.28
N LYS A 35 -2.11 24.51 4.36
CA LYS A 35 -1.99 25.06 5.74
C LYS A 35 -0.55 25.48 6.01
N VAL A 36 0.42 24.61 5.71
CA VAL A 36 1.84 24.92 5.94
C VAL A 36 2.30 26.12 5.11
N LYS A 37 1.87 26.21 3.85
CA LYS A 37 2.21 27.34 2.98
C LYS A 37 1.62 28.67 3.48
N LYS A 38 0.42 28.65 4.07
CA LYS A 38 -0.30 29.86 4.49
C LYS A 38 -0.01 30.30 5.91
N HIS A 39 0.20 29.34 6.82
CA HIS A 39 0.25 29.60 8.26
C HIS A 39 1.51 29.03 8.93
N GLY A 40 2.46 28.52 8.15
CA GLY A 40 3.64 27.85 8.69
C GLY A 40 3.33 26.44 9.20
N GLN A 41 4.39 25.73 9.61
CA GLN A 41 4.28 24.37 10.12
C GLN A 41 4.15 24.39 11.65
N GLU A 42 3.07 23.81 12.16
CA GLU A 42 2.83 23.65 13.60
C GLU A 42 2.98 22.18 14.04
N ARG A 43 2.63 21.24 13.15
CA ARG A 43 2.71 19.79 13.43
C ARG A 43 3.53 19.04 12.39
N ARG A 44 4.32 18.07 12.83
CA ARG A 44 5.14 17.21 11.95
C ARG A 44 4.26 16.32 11.07
N ARG A 45 4.58 16.25 9.77
CA ARG A 45 3.98 15.30 8.83
C ARG A 45 4.56 13.90 9.04
N ILE A 46 3.68 12.90 9.07
CA ILE A 46 4.05 11.49 9.11
C ILE A 46 3.52 10.84 7.83
N TRP A 47 4.45 10.37 7.02
CA TRP A 47 4.17 9.57 5.83
C TRP A 47 4.34 8.08 6.17
N ARG A 48 3.67 7.22 5.40
CA ARG A 48 3.86 5.78 5.30
C ARG A 48 3.97 5.38 3.84
N LYS A 49 4.44 4.18 3.54
CA LYS A 49 4.36 3.59 2.20
C LYS A 49 3.22 2.59 2.16
N LEU A 50 2.35 2.74 1.18
CA LEU A 50 1.31 1.76 0.83
C LEU A 50 1.81 0.98 -0.38
N HIS A 51 2.10 -0.31 -0.18
CA HIS A 51 2.47 -1.24 -1.24
C HIS A 51 1.20 -1.91 -1.75
N LEU A 52 0.99 -1.91 -3.07
CA LEU A 52 -0.16 -2.54 -3.70
C LEU A 52 0.33 -3.58 -4.70
N ALA A 53 -0.31 -4.76 -4.68
CA ALA A 53 -0.13 -5.78 -5.70
C ALA A 53 -1.42 -5.92 -6.51
N VAL A 54 -1.33 -5.79 -7.82
CA VAL A 54 -2.46 -5.74 -8.75
C VAL A 54 -2.32 -6.81 -9.83
N ASP A 55 -3.39 -7.55 -10.11
CA ASP A 55 -3.45 -8.46 -11.25
C ASP A 55 -3.50 -7.63 -12.56
N SER A 56 -2.48 -7.77 -13.41
CA SER A 56 -2.36 -6.94 -14.62
C SER A 56 -3.48 -7.15 -15.63
N LYS A 57 -4.20 -8.28 -15.55
CA LYS A 57 -5.28 -8.63 -16.49
C LYS A 57 -6.62 -8.10 -16.03
N THR A 58 -6.89 -8.15 -14.72
CA THR A 58 -8.20 -7.79 -14.16
C THR A 58 -8.22 -6.42 -13.50
N HIS A 59 -7.03 -5.85 -13.25
CA HIS A 59 -6.81 -4.62 -12.51
C HIS A 59 -7.34 -4.68 -11.06
N GLU A 60 -7.51 -5.88 -10.53
CA GLU A 60 -7.94 -6.09 -9.15
C GLU A 60 -6.75 -6.00 -8.20
N ILE A 61 -6.92 -5.30 -7.07
CA ILE A 61 -5.96 -5.30 -5.97
C ILE A 61 -6.02 -6.66 -5.29
N ILE A 62 -4.91 -7.38 -5.28
CA ILE A 62 -4.77 -8.73 -4.73
C ILE A 62 -4.22 -8.69 -3.30
N CYS A 63 -3.24 -7.82 -3.05
CA CYS A 63 -2.61 -7.65 -1.74
C CYS A 63 -2.33 -6.18 -1.48
N ALA A 64 -2.31 -5.80 -0.20
CA ALA A 64 -1.92 -4.46 0.22
C ALA A 64 -1.16 -4.54 1.54
N ASP A 65 -0.09 -3.75 1.68
CA ASP A 65 0.66 -3.66 2.92
C ASP A 65 1.07 -2.22 3.21
N LEU A 66 1.10 -1.84 4.49
CA LEU A 66 1.44 -0.49 4.94
C LEU A 66 2.69 -0.52 5.81
N SER A 67 3.73 0.17 5.36
CA SER A 67 5.05 0.15 5.98
C SER A 67 5.56 1.56 6.35
N LEU A 68 6.73 1.63 6.97
CA LEU A 68 7.45 2.91 7.18
C LEU A 68 8.01 3.43 5.86
N ASN A 69 8.26 4.75 5.76
CA ASN A 69 8.71 5.36 4.50
C ASN A 69 10.06 4.86 3.97
N ASN A 70 10.89 4.30 4.84
CA ASN A 70 12.21 3.80 4.48
C ASN A 70 12.19 2.37 3.95
N VAL A 71 11.04 1.68 3.99
CA VAL A 71 10.92 0.31 3.47
C VAL A 71 10.81 0.36 1.95
N THR A 72 11.61 -0.46 1.27
CA THR A 72 11.57 -0.63 -0.19
C THR A 72 10.54 -1.68 -0.60
N ASP A 73 10.15 -1.70 -1.87
CA ASP A 73 9.21 -2.71 -2.38
C ASP A 73 9.77 -4.12 -2.27
N SER A 74 11.07 -4.30 -2.49
CA SER A 74 11.75 -5.59 -2.34
C SER A 74 11.70 -6.11 -0.90
N GLU A 75 11.79 -5.23 0.10
CA GLU A 75 11.68 -5.60 1.51
C GLU A 75 10.24 -5.93 1.91
N ALA A 76 9.25 -5.22 1.37
CA ALA A 76 7.83 -5.47 1.65
C ALA A 76 7.28 -6.71 0.90
N PHE A 77 7.88 -7.05 -0.25
CA PHE A 77 7.40 -8.07 -1.17
C PHE A 77 7.04 -9.42 -0.52
N PRO A 78 7.89 -10.03 0.34
CA PRO A 78 7.55 -11.31 0.96
C PRO A 78 6.32 -11.24 1.87
N GLY A 79 6.14 -10.13 2.58
CA GLY A 79 4.96 -9.89 3.44
C GLY A 79 3.71 -9.66 2.63
N LEU A 80 3.83 -8.88 1.56
CA LEU A 80 2.75 -8.57 0.63
C LEU A 80 2.21 -9.84 -0.06
N ILE A 81 3.09 -10.66 -0.61
CA ILE A 81 2.67 -11.83 -1.41
C ILE A 81 2.05 -12.95 -0.58
N ARG A 82 2.41 -13.10 0.69
CA ARG A 82 1.80 -14.10 1.59
C ARG A 82 0.31 -13.88 1.83
N GLN A 83 -0.20 -12.69 1.52
CA GLN A 83 -1.63 -12.37 1.62
C GLN A 83 -2.44 -12.93 0.43
N THR A 84 -1.79 -13.32 -0.67
CA THR A 84 -2.52 -13.84 -1.84
C THR A 84 -3.08 -15.23 -1.58
N HIS A 85 -4.35 -15.40 -1.91
CA HIS A 85 -5.02 -16.71 -1.92
C HIS A 85 -5.10 -17.32 -3.33
N ARG A 86 -4.60 -16.60 -4.35
CA ARG A 86 -4.57 -17.05 -5.75
C ARG A 86 -3.17 -17.53 -6.10
N LYS A 87 -3.09 -18.63 -6.85
CA LYS A 87 -1.82 -19.12 -7.37
C LYS A 87 -1.27 -18.15 -8.42
N ILE A 88 0.01 -17.83 -8.30
CA ILE A 88 0.77 -17.02 -9.24
C ILE A 88 1.64 -18.00 -10.03
N ARG A 89 1.66 -17.83 -11.36
CA ARG A 89 2.37 -18.74 -12.27
C ARG A 89 3.89 -18.56 -12.20
#